data_AF-A0A9Q2XJW2-F1
#
_entry.id   AF-A0A9Q2XJW2-F1
#
_cell.length_a   1.000
_cell.length_b   1.000
_cell.length_c   1.000
_cell.angle_alpha   90.00
_cell.angle_beta   90.00
_cell.angle_gamma   90.00
#
_symmetry.space_group_name_H-M   'P 1'
#
loop_
_entity.id
_entity.type
_entity.pdbx_description
1 polymer ?
#
loop_
_entity_poly.entity_id
_entity_poly.type
_entity_poly.pdbx_seq_one_letter_code
_entity_poly.pdbx_strand_id
1 'polypeptide(L)' 'MNRIAANRDKAGIRQRDLVAALGWTQTRLSNYEAGRRVPGLAECRAIIAALNKLGAPCSLDDVFPPETSVHRAA' A
#
# COMPACT_ATOMS: atom_id res chain seq x y z
N MET A 1 7.83 2.10 7.29
CA MET A 1 7.93 1.97 5.80
C MET A 1 6.71 1.21 5.27
N ASN A 2 6.03 1.67 4.21
CA ASN A 2 4.91 0.92 3.60
C ASN A 2 5.38 -0.20 2.64
N ARG A 3 4.46 -1.11 2.31
CA ARG A 3 4.69 -2.33 1.50
C ARG A 3 3.73 -2.42 0.31
N ILE A 4 3.25 -1.29 -0.23
CA ILE A 4 2.28 -1.26 -1.32
C ILE A 4 2.83 -1.98 -2.56
N ALA A 5 4.00 -1.56 -3.04
CA ALA A 5 4.63 -2.14 -4.22
C ALA A 5 4.94 -3.64 -4.03
N ALA A 6 5.46 -4.02 -2.86
CA ALA A 6 5.78 -5.41 -2.54
C ALA A 6 4.54 -6.32 -2.59
N ASN A 7 3.41 -5.90 -2.01
CA ASN A 7 2.16 -6.66 -2.06
C ASN A 7 1.63 -6.76 -3.49
N ARG A 8 1.71 -5.66 -4.24
CA ARG A 8 1.31 -5.59 -5.65
C ARG A 8 2.13 -6.56 -6.52
N ASP A 9 3.45 -6.53 -6.39
CA ASP A 9 4.39 -7.37 -7.15
C ASP A 9 4.22 -8.85 -6.80
N LYS A 10 4.04 -9.19 -5.50
CA LYS A 10 3.78 -10.56 -5.05
C LYS A 10 2.52 -11.16 -5.67
N ALA A 11 1.51 -10.33 -5.95
CA ALA A 11 0.26 -10.73 -6.59
C ALA A 11 0.27 -10.59 -8.13
N GLY A 12 1.39 -10.19 -8.74
CA GLY A 12 1.47 -9.98 -10.19
C GLY A 12 0.64 -8.81 -10.72
N ILE A 13 0.22 -7.89 -9.85
CA ILE A 13 -0.59 -6.71 -10.21
C ILE A 13 0.35 -5.64 -10.79
N ARG A 14 -0.01 -4.98 -11.90
CA ARG A 14 0.80 -3.86 -12.41
C ARG A 14 0.40 -2.55 -11.72
N GLN A 15 1.34 -1.63 -11.57
CA GLN A 15 1.07 -0.32 -10.95
C GLN A 15 -0.12 0.39 -11.62
N ARG A 16 -0.21 0.36 -12.96
CA ARG A 16 -1.32 0.96 -13.72
C ARG A 16 -2.69 0.36 -13.39
N ASP A 17 -2.75 -0.92 -13.03
CA ASP A 17 -4.01 -1.61 -12.72
C ASP A 17 -4.52 -1.16 -11.35
N LEU A 18 -3.61 -1.00 -10.38
CA LEU A 18 -3.91 -0.42 -9.08
C LEU A 18 -4.32 1.06 -9.18
N VAL A 19 -3.63 1.85 -10.02
CA VAL A 19 -4.00 3.24 -10.32
C VAL A 19 -5.43 3.33 -10.87
N ALA A 20 -5.77 2.48 -11.85
CA ALA A 20 -7.09 2.42 -12.44
C ALA A 20 -8.16 2.02 -11.41
N ALA A 21 -7.88 1.02 -10.56
CA ALA A 21 -8.80 0.58 -9.50
C ALA A 21 -9.04 1.67 -8.44
N LEU A 22 -8.06 2.54 -8.18
CA LEU A 22 -8.14 3.65 -7.23
C LEU A 22 -8.76 4.92 -7.83
N GLY A 23 -8.81 5.03 -9.16
CA GLY A 23 -9.16 6.28 -9.85
C GLY A 23 -8.15 7.41 -9.56
N TRP A 24 -6.89 7.07 -9.34
CA TRP A 24 -5.82 8.04 -9.02
C TRP A 24 -4.94 8.33 -10.23
N THR A 25 -4.00 9.26 -10.07
CA THR A 25 -2.89 9.42 -11.02
C THR A 25 -1.75 8.46 -10.68
N GLN A 26 -0.99 8.05 -11.70
CA GLN A 26 0.20 7.22 -11.49
C GLN A 26 1.20 7.90 -10.54
N THR A 27 1.43 9.21 -10.70
CA THR A 27 2.31 9.99 -9.83
C THR A 27 1.89 9.95 -8.36
N ARG A 28 0.58 9.97 -8.07
CA ARG A 28 0.08 9.88 -6.69
C ARG A 28 0.47 8.53 -6.08
N LEU A 29 0.20 7.42 -6.78
CA LEU A 29 0.55 6.09 -6.28
C LEU A 29 2.07 5.91 -6.15
N SER A 30 2.85 6.34 -7.14
CA SER A 30 4.31 6.28 -7.10
C SER A 30 4.91 7.05 -5.93
N ASN A 31 4.33 8.19 -5.55
CA ASN A 31 4.77 8.93 -4.36
C ASN A 31 4.53 8.15 -3.07
N TYR A 32 3.43 7.40 -2.97
CA TYR A 32 3.18 6.52 -1.82
C TYR A 32 4.10 5.30 -1.84
N GLU A 33 4.19 4.58 -2.96
CA GLU A 33 5.06 3.39 -3.10
C GLU A 33 6.54 3.72 -2.81
N ALA A 34 7.01 4.91 -3.22
CA ALA A 34 8.37 5.37 -2.95
C ALA A 34 8.56 6.03 -1.57
N GLY A 35 7.51 6.11 -0.75
CA GLY A 35 7.56 6.74 0.58
C GLY A 35 7.75 8.27 0.57
N ARG A 36 7.67 8.93 -0.60
CA ARG A 36 7.80 10.39 -0.75
C ARG A 36 6.60 11.14 -0.15
N ARG A 37 5.46 10.47 -0.03
CA ARG A 37 4.28 10.95 0.68
C ARG A 37 3.79 9.86 1.62
N VAL A 38 3.26 10.26 2.77
CA VAL A 38 2.61 9.36 3.72
C VAL A 38 1.11 9.34 3.42
N PRO A 39 0.50 8.19 3.11
CA PRO A 39 -0.95 8.09 2.94
C PRO A 39 -1.68 8.28 4.28
N GLY A 40 -2.83 8.95 4.24
CA GLY A 40 -3.74 9.00 5.39
C GLY A 40 -4.53 7.70 5.52
N LEU A 41 -5.32 7.58 6.59
CA LEU A 41 -6.11 6.37 6.85
C LEU A 41 -7.10 6.04 5.72
N ALA A 42 -7.71 7.07 5.12
CA ALA A 42 -8.62 6.90 3.99
C ALA A 42 -7.90 6.32 2.77
N GLU A 43 -6.72 6.84 2.44
CA GLU A 43 -5.88 6.29 1.37
C GLU A 43 -5.44 4.86 1.67
N CYS A 44 -5.02 4.57 2.91
CA CYS A 44 -4.64 3.22 3.30
C CYS A 44 -5.79 2.22 3.06
N ARG A 45 -7.00 2.56 3.50
CA ARG A 45 -8.20 1.72 3.27
C ARG A 45 -8.52 1.56 1.79
N ALA A 46 -8.43 2.62 1.01
CA ALA A 46 -8.66 2.57 -0.44
C ALA A 46 -7.65 1.64 -1.13
N ILE A 47 -6.37 1.74 -0.76
CA ILE A 47 -5.30 0.89 -1.32
C ILE A 47 -5.55 -0.58 -1.00
N ILE A 48 -5.89 -0.92 0.24
CA ILE A 48 -6.19 -2.30 0.65
C ILE A 48 -7.40 -2.85 -0.11
N ALA A 49 -8.48 -2.06 -0.18
CA ALA A 49 -9.69 -2.47 -0.89
C ALA A 49 -9.41 -2.72 -2.39
N ALA A 50 -8.61 -1.85 -3.02
CA ALA A 50 -8.23 -2.00 -4.42
C ALA A 50 -7.32 -3.22 -4.65
N LEU A 51 -6.32 -3.45 -3.79
CA LEU A 51 -5.46 -4.64 -3.83
C LEU A 51 -6.28 -5.93 -3.69
N ASN A 52 -7.16 -5.99 -2.69
CA ASN A 52 -8.06 -7.13 -2.48
C ASN A 52 -8.97 -7.38 -3.69
N LYS A 53 -9.53 -6.32 -4.28
CA LYS A 53 -10.35 -6.41 -5.49
C LYS A 53 -9.58 -6.94 -6.70
N LEU A 54 -8.28 -6.65 -6.79
CA LEU A 54 -7.39 -7.10 -7.85
C LEU A 54 -6.79 -8.50 -7.59
N GLY A 55 -7.21 -9.19 -6.51
CA GLY A 55 -6.79 -10.55 -6.21
C GLY A 55 -5.56 -10.66 -5.30
N ALA A 56 -5.17 -9.58 -4.63
CA ALA A 56 -4.15 -9.59 -3.58
C ALA A 56 -4.80 -9.54 -2.18
N PRO A 57 -5.12 -10.69 -1.56
CA PRO A 57 -5.67 -10.72 -0.21
C PRO A 57 -4.64 -10.17 0.80
N CYS A 58 -4.91 -8.99 1.35
CA CYS A 58 -4.06 -8.31 2.31
C CYS A 58 -4.87 -7.48 3.32
N SER A 59 -4.29 -7.29 4.49
CA SER A 59 -4.78 -6.45 5.57
C SER A 59 -4.02 -5.12 5.66
N LEU A 60 -4.42 -4.27 6.62
CA LEU A 60 -3.71 -3.01 6.91
C LEU A 60 -2.27 -3.28 7.33
N ASP A 61 -2.03 -4.28 8.18
CA ASP A 61 -0.69 -4.58 8.71
C ASP A 61 0.24 -5.22 7.66
N ASP A 62 -0.34 -5.90 6.65
CA ASP A 62 0.44 -6.45 5.54
C ASP A 62 1.02 -5.35 4.64
N VAL A 63 0.27 -4.26 4.44
CA VAL A 63 0.60 -3.16 3.53
C VAL A 63 1.23 -1.97 4.26
N PHE A 64 0.79 -1.70 5.48
CA PHE A 64 1.22 -0.60 6.32
C PHE A 64 1.52 -1.15 7.72
N PRO A 65 2.58 -1.98 7.86
CA PRO A 65 2.91 -2.57 9.14
C PRO A 65 3.15 -1.49 10.19
N PRO A 66 2.77 -1.72 11.45
CA PRO A 66 3.13 -0.81 12.53
C PRO A 66 4.65 -0.63 12.51
N GLU A 67 5.10 0.60 12.75
CA GLU A 67 6.50 0.85 13.05
C GLU A 67 6.86 -0.10 14.18
N THR A 68 7.80 -1.02 13.94
CA THR A 68 8.30 -1.91 14.98
C THR A 68 8.94 -0.99 16.02
N SER A 69 8.17 -0.57 17.02
CA SER A 69 8.71 -0.16 18.29
C SER A 69 9.42 -1.40 18.80
N VAL A 70 10.71 -1.50 18.49
CA VAL A 70 11.65 -2.15 19.38
C VAL A 70 11.49 -1.38 20.68
N HIS A 71 10.52 -1.79 21.50
CA HIS A 71 10.57 -1.53 22.93
C HIS A 71 11.86 -2.21 23.37
N ARG A 72 12.97 -1.45 23.33
CA ARG A 72 14.07 -1.69 24.24
C ARG A 72 13.46 -1.41 25.60
N ALA A 73 12.93 -2.47 26.22
CA ALA A 73 12.81 -2.51 27.66
C ALA A 73 14.23 -2.27 28.19
N ALA A 74 14.44 -1.08 28.75
CA ALA A 74 15.58 -0.75 29.59
C ALA A 74 15.09 -0.79 31.03
#